data_AF-A0A9P5D335-F1
#
_entry.id   AF-A0A9P5D335-F1
#
_cell.length_a   1.000
_cell.length_b   1.000
_cell.length_c   1.000
_cell.angle_alpha   90.00
_cell.angle_beta   90.00
_cell.angle_gamma   90.00
#
_symmetry.space_group_name_H-M   'P 1'
#
loop_
_entity.id
_entity.type
_entity.pdbx_description
1 polymer ?
#
loop_
_entity_poly.entity_id
_entity_poly.type
_entity_poly.pdbx_seq_one_letter_code
_entity_poly.pdbx_strand_id
1 'polypeptide(L)'
;MLVTLTSSPRILIFLGSLSTDPTFSTVEVAKHKNEENGFWLIVENDVFDVTQFLDEHPGGSKILKRVSGKNATKQFWKYHNEHVLKRYGEKLKVGTVEEAPKL
;
A
#
# COMPACT_ATOMS: atom_id res chain seq x y z
N MET A 1 -29.63 -44.54 -10.31
CA MET A 1 -28.63 -43.51 -10.67
C MET A 1 -28.50 -42.61 -9.46
N LEU A 2 -27.35 -42.69 -8.79
CA LEU A 2 -27.05 -42.00 -7.54
C LEU A 2 -26.64 -40.55 -7.88
N VAL A 3 -27.22 -39.55 -7.23
CA VAL A 3 -26.63 -38.20 -7.18
C VAL A 3 -26.72 -37.71 -5.73
N THR A 4 -25.57 -37.30 -5.22
CA THR A 4 -25.22 -37.08 -3.81
C THR A 4 -25.57 -35.68 -3.30
N LEU A 5 -25.65 -35.57 -1.96
CA LEU A 5 -25.82 -34.35 -1.14
C LEU A 5 -24.84 -33.20 -1.48
N THR A 6 -25.31 -31.95 -1.34
CA THR A 6 -24.66 -30.86 -0.56
C THR A 6 -25.78 -29.95 -0.02
N SER A 7 -26.07 -29.86 1.28
CA SER A 7 -25.37 -29.26 2.43
C SER A 7 -25.37 -27.72 2.49
N SER A 8 -26.30 -27.22 3.31
CA SER A 8 -26.28 -26.06 4.22
C SER A 8 -26.61 -24.62 3.72
N PRO A 9 -27.47 -23.87 4.45
CA PRO A 9 -27.96 -22.56 4.06
C PRO A 9 -27.03 -21.41 4.45
N ARG A 10 -27.18 -20.33 3.68
CA ARG A 10 -26.53 -19.02 3.77
C ARG A 10 -26.67 -18.38 5.15
N ILE A 11 -25.55 -17.94 5.73
CA ILE A 11 -25.52 -16.89 6.75
C ILE A 11 -24.70 -15.73 6.19
N LEU A 12 -25.42 -14.69 5.79
CA LEU A 12 -24.90 -13.42 5.29
C LEU A 12 -24.88 -12.44 6.46
N ILE A 13 -23.70 -12.22 7.06
CA ILE A 13 -23.48 -11.09 7.95
C ILE A 13 -22.15 -10.47 7.51
N PHE A 14 -22.20 -9.41 6.72
CA PHE A 14 -21.05 -8.53 6.53
C PHE A 14 -21.51 -7.09 6.77
N LEU A 15 -21.33 -6.65 8.02
CA LEU A 15 -21.52 -5.28 8.47
C LEU A 15 -20.15 -4.59 8.36
N GLY A 16 -20.03 -3.60 7.48
CA GLY A 16 -18.84 -2.76 7.39
C GLY A 16 -18.42 -2.55 5.93
N SER A 17 -18.42 -1.29 5.50
CA SER A 17 -17.99 -0.84 4.19
C SER A 17 -16.63 -1.44 3.82
N LEU A 18 -16.60 -2.41 2.89
CA LEU A 18 -15.36 -2.87 2.24
C LEU A 18 -14.93 -1.77 1.26
N SER A 19 -14.21 -0.76 1.74
CA SER A 19 -13.30 -0.04 0.85
C SER A 19 -12.17 -1.02 0.55
N THR A 20 -12.32 -1.83 -0.49
CA THR A 20 -11.24 -2.68 -0.99
C THR A 20 -10.24 -1.75 -1.67
N ASP A 21 -9.28 -1.27 -0.90
CA ASP A 21 -8.08 -0.64 -1.44
C ASP A 21 -7.49 -1.56 -2.53
N PRO A 22 -7.09 -1.04 -3.70
CA PRO A 22 -6.46 -1.85 -4.73
C PRO A 22 -5.25 -2.59 -4.19
N THR A 23 -5.12 -3.86 -4.55
CA THR A 23 -3.98 -4.68 -4.15
C THR A 23 -2.94 -4.72 -5.27
N PHE A 24 -1.69 -4.42 -4.95
CA PHE A 24 -0.57 -4.43 -5.87
C PHE A 24 0.45 -5.51 -5.50
N SER A 25 1.15 -6.03 -6.51
CA SER A 25 2.35 -6.84 -6.27
C SER A 25 3.55 -5.93 -6.04
N THR A 26 4.56 -6.41 -5.30
CA THR A 26 5.83 -5.68 -5.14
C THR A 26 6.54 -5.45 -6.47
N VAL A 27 6.34 -6.34 -7.46
CA VAL A 27 6.86 -6.20 -8.83
C VAL A 27 6.18 -5.04 -9.56
N GLU A 28 4.88 -4.84 -9.34
CA GLU A 28 4.16 -3.70 -9.91
C GLU A 28 4.68 -2.39 -9.31
N VAL A 29 4.74 -2.30 -7.98
CA VAL A 29 5.28 -1.12 -7.29
C VAL A 29 6.70 -0.79 -7.77
N ALA A 30 7.54 -1.80 -8.03
CA ALA A 30 8.91 -1.61 -8.52
C ALA A 30 9.04 -0.91 -9.89
N LYS A 31 7.96 -0.81 -10.67
CA LYS A 31 7.93 -0.04 -11.93
C LYS A 31 7.82 1.47 -11.70
N HIS A 32 7.23 1.88 -10.59
CA HIS A 32 6.97 3.27 -10.21
C HIS A 32 8.18 3.90 -9.50
N LYS A 33 9.22 4.19 -10.29
CA LYS A 33 10.50 4.75 -9.81
C LYS A 33 11.07 5.86 -10.69
N ASN A 34 10.26 6.46 -11.58
CA ASN A 34 10.69 7.50 -12.52
C ASN A 34 9.52 8.44 -12.87
N GLU A 35 9.78 9.48 -13.65
CA GLU A 35 8.79 10.49 -14.01
C GLU A 35 7.68 9.94 -14.93
N GLU A 36 7.97 8.93 -15.73
CA GLU A 36 7.02 8.33 -16.67
C GLU A 36 5.96 7.46 -15.97
N ASN A 37 6.40 6.66 -14.99
CA ASN A 37 5.52 5.74 -14.26
C ASN A 37 5.06 6.33 -12.91
N GLY A 38 5.62 7.45 -12.47
CA GLY A 38 5.44 7.97 -11.13
C GLY A 38 6.37 7.34 -10.09
N PHE A 39 6.28 7.82 -8.86
CA PHE A 39 7.14 7.47 -7.74
C PHE A 39 6.30 6.87 -6.61
N TRP A 40 6.29 5.54 -6.50
CA TRP A 40 5.55 4.86 -5.44
C TRP A 40 6.49 4.24 -4.43
N LEU A 41 6.03 4.04 -3.21
CA LEU A 41 6.77 3.33 -2.17
C LEU A 41 5.81 2.54 -1.27
N ILE A 42 6.35 1.53 -0.61
CA ILE A 42 5.60 0.73 0.36
C ILE A 42 6.05 1.12 1.77
N VAL A 43 5.10 1.42 2.66
CA VAL A 43 5.32 1.51 4.10
C VAL A 43 4.37 0.53 4.77
N GLU A 44 4.94 -0.44 5.48
CA GLU A 44 4.26 -1.63 5.98
C GLU A 44 3.59 -2.40 4.84
N ASN A 45 2.27 -2.41 4.80
CA ASN A 45 1.47 -3.04 3.75
C ASN A 45 0.82 -2.01 2.81
N ASP A 46 0.96 -0.72 3.08
CA ASP A 46 0.31 0.33 2.30
C ASP A 46 1.23 0.82 1.17
N VAL A 47 0.63 1.06 0.01
CA VAL A 47 1.28 1.63 -1.18
C VAL A 47 0.93 3.11 -1.26
N PHE A 48 1.95 3.95 -1.34
CA PHE A 48 1.82 5.39 -1.44
C PHE A 48 2.36 5.89 -2.77
N ASP A 49 1.58 6.69 -3.49
CA ASP A 49 2.05 7.50 -4.59
C ASP A 49 2.55 8.84 -4.06
N VAL A 50 3.85 9.07 -4.15
CA VAL A 50 4.50 10.29 -3.67
C VAL A 50 4.90 11.22 -4.81
N THR A 51 4.42 10.99 -6.04
CA THR A 51 4.82 11.74 -7.24
C THR A 51 4.59 13.24 -7.08
N GLN A 52 3.41 13.64 -6.59
CA GLN A 52 3.07 15.04 -6.36
C GLN A 52 3.64 15.60 -5.05
N PHE A 53 4.09 14.72 -4.14
CA PHE A 53 4.62 15.09 -2.84
C PHE A 53 6.16 15.28 -2.83
N LEU A 54 6.82 15.05 -3.97
CA LEU A 54 8.28 15.08 -4.05
C LEU A 54 8.89 16.39 -3.53
N ASP A 55 8.35 17.53 -3.96
CA ASP A 55 8.88 18.85 -3.61
C ASP A 55 8.36 19.36 -2.25
N GLU A 56 7.28 18.76 -1.74
CA GLU A 56 6.72 19.05 -0.42
C GLU A 56 7.40 18.25 0.70
N HIS A 57 8.15 17.20 0.36
CA HIS A 57 8.82 16.35 1.33
C HIS A 57 9.94 17.12 2.07
N PRO A 58 9.85 17.30 3.41
CA PRO A 58 10.83 18.10 4.17
C PRO A 58 12.26 17.55 4.12
N GLY A 59 12.42 16.22 3.93
CA GLY A 59 13.73 15.58 3.74
C GLY A 59 14.31 15.73 2.33
N GLY A 60 13.59 16.39 1.42
CA GLY A 60 13.94 16.63 0.03
C GLY A 60 13.50 15.52 -0.93
N SER A 61 13.20 15.91 -2.17
CA SER A 61 12.71 15.02 -3.24
C SER A 61 13.69 13.89 -3.60
N LYS A 62 14.99 14.15 -3.51
CA LYS A 62 16.06 13.17 -3.83
C LYS A 62 15.97 11.90 -2.99
N ILE A 63 15.49 12.00 -1.75
CA ILE A 63 15.35 10.84 -0.86
C ILE A 63 14.22 9.95 -1.34
N LEU A 64 13.06 10.53 -1.66
CA LEU A 64 11.91 9.79 -2.20
C LEU A 64 12.26 9.12 -3.53
N LYS A 65 12.81 9.86 -4.50
CA LYS A 65 13.22 9.30 -5.80
C LYS A 65 14.16 8.08 -5.67
N ARG A 66 15.03 8.03 -4.64
CA ARG A 66 15.96 6.92 -4.41
C ARG A 66 15.28 5.65 -3.85
N VAL A 67 14.25 5.84 -3.03
CA VAL A 67 13.53 4.74 -2.35
C VAL A 67 12.26 4.32 -3.09
N SER A 68 11.83 5.07 -4.10
CA SER A 68 10.70 4.69 -4.94
C SER A 68 10.90 3.34 -5.62
N GLY A 69 9.78 2.63 -5.83
CA GLY A 69 9.70 1.27 -6.30
C GLY A 69 10.16 0.21 -5.30
N LYS A 70 10.18 0.53 -3.99
CA LYS A 70 10.69 -0.38 -2.94
C LYS A 70 9.84 -0.33 -1.68
N ASN A 71 10.05 -1.32 -0.82
CA ASN A 71 9.64 -1.26 0.58
C ASN A 71 10.57 -0.33 1.36
N ALA A 72 10.02 0.80 1.80
CA ALA A 72 10.69 1.88 2.52
C ALA A 72 10.36 1.88 4.02
N THR A 73 9.67 0.85 4.54
CA THR A 73 9.21 0.77 5.93
C THR A 73 10.30 1.06 6.95
N LYS A 74 11.45 0.39 6.83
CA LYS A 74 12.58 0.58 7.76
C LYS A 74 13.13 2.01 7.71
N GLN A 75 13.22 2.59 6.52
CA GLN A 75 13.69 3.96 6.33
C GLN A 75 12.67 4.95 6.88
N PHE A 76 11.38 4.73 6.65
CA PHE A 76 10.30 5.57 7.15
C PHE A 76 10.37 5.65 8.68
N TRP A 77 10.32 4.51 9.37
CA TRP A 77 10.32 4.45 10.84
C TRP A 77 11.63 4.89 11.50
N LYS A 78 12.74 4.94 10.75
CA LYS A 78 14.01 5.50 11.25
C LYS A 78 13.96 7.02 11.40
N TYR A 79 13.19 7.71 10.55
CA TYR A 79 13.19 9.18 10.46
C TYR A 79 11.83 9.82 10.78
N HIS A 80 10.76 9.03 10.82
CA HIS A 80 9.39 9.49 10.99
C HIS A 80 8.64 8.67 12.02
N ASN A 81 7.50 9.19 12.46
CA ASN A 81 6.56 8.52 13.35
C ASN A 81 5.17 8.46 12.70
N GLU A 82 4.23 7.82 13.40
CA GLU A 82 2.85 7.64 12.93
C GLU A 82 2.09 8.95 12.62
N HIS A 83 2.48 10.08 13.23
CA HIS A 83 1.81 11.36 12.98
C HIS A 83 1.99 11.80 11.52
N VAL A 84 3.08 11.41 10.88
CA VAL A 84 3.33 11.70 9.46
C VAL A 84 2.34 10.93 8.57
N LEU A 85 2.06 9.65 8.87
CA LEU A 85 1.04 8.87 8.16
C LEU A 85 -0.36 9.43 8.41
N LYS A 86 -0.68 9.85 9.63
CA LYS A 86 -1.97 10.50 9.94
C LYS A 86 -2.17 11.82 9.18
N ARG A 87 -1.10 12.58 8.93
CA ARG A 87 -1.18 13.87 8.23
C ARG A 87 -1.20 13.74 6.71
N TYR A 88 -0.39 12.85 6.14
CA TYR A 88 -0.18 12.77 4.69
C TYR A 88 -0.64 11.45 4.08
N GLY A 89 -0.64 10.36 4.86
CA GLY A 89 -0.87 9.00 4.37
C GLY A 89 -2.20 8.82 3.65
N GLU A 90 -3.30 9.32 4.21
CA GLU A 90 -4.64 9.17 3.60
C GLU A 90 -4.75 9.78 2.19
N LYS A 91 -3.99 10.86 1.92
CA LYS A 91 -4.01 11.53 0.61
C LYS A 91 -3.09 10.87 -0.41
N LEU A 92 -2.04 10.21 0.07
CA LEU A 92 -1.00 9.61 -0.77
C LEU A 92 -1.22 8.12 -0.99
N LYS A 93 -2.03 7.46 -0.16
CA LYS A 93 -2.30 6.03 -0.26
C LYS A 93 -3.08 5.73 -1.53
N VAL A 94 -2.59 4.79 -2.31
CA VAL A 94 -3.22 4.32 -3.56
C VAL A 94 -3.64 2.85 -3.49
N GLY A 95 -3.18 2.12 -2.48
CA GLY A 95 -3.58 0.72 -2.29
C GLY A 95 -2.76 0.03 -1.22
N THR A 96 -2.72 -1.30 -1.30
CA THR A 96 -1.95 -2.17 -0.39
C THR A 96 -1.15 -3.21 -1.18
N VAL A 97 -0.17 -3.84 -0.54
CA VAL A 97 0.48 -5.06 -1.03
C VAL A 97 0.09 -6.24 -0.16
N GLU A 98 -0.04 -7.42 -0.76
CA GLU A 98 -0.17 -8.67 0.00
C GLU A 98 1.19 -9.05 0.60
N GLU A 99 1.49 -8.53 1.78
CA GLU A 99 2.56 -9.08 2.62
C GLU A 99 1.89 -9.79 3.81
N ALA A 100 1.90 -11.12 3.77
CA ALA A 100 1.40 -12.00 4.82
C ALA A 100 2.11 -11.72 6.17
N PRO A 101 1.45 -11.96 7.32
CA PRO A 101 1.95 -11.55 8.63
C PRO A 101 3.33 -12.14 8.90
N LYS A 102 4.28 -11.29 9.31
CA LYS A 102 5.50 -11.78 9.96
C LYS A 102 5.08 -12.47 11.27
N LEU A 103 5.27 -13.79 11.31
CA LEU A 103 5.12 -14.64 12.49
C LEU A 103 5.97 -14.12 13.66
#